data_AF-A0A537MGD6-F1
#
_entry.id   AF-A0A537MGD6-F1
#
_cell.length_a   1.000
_cell.length_b   1.000
_cell.length_c   1.000
_cell.angle_alpha   90.00
_cell.angle_beta   90.00
_cell.angle_gamma   90.00
#
_symmetry.space_group_name_H-M   'P 1'
#
loop_
_entity.id
_entity.type
_entity.pdbx_description
1 polymer ?
#
loop_
_entity_poly.entity_id
_entity_poly.type
_entity_poly.pdbx_seq_one_letter_code
_entity_poly.pdbx_strand_id
1 'polypeptide(L)'
;MILYPFFLVVAAIAAAVLGYFFLWGLSDGSVSSFNIGIWLALVGGAGAILGGGLYLARRGQRGAATAVLALLALPAIAFVLFFGLLILSHPRWN
;
A
#
# COMPACT_ATOMS: atom_id res chain seq x y z
N MET A 1 13.97 -12.59 11.40
CA MET A 1 12.97 -11.88 12.23
C MET A 1 12.75 -10.40 11.83
N ILE A 2 13.40 -9.90 10.76
CA ILE A 2 13.31 -8.50 10.29
C ILE A 2 12.23 -8.29 9.20
N LEU A 3 11.81 -9.37 8.52
CA LEU A 3 10.90 -9.26 7.38
C LEU A 3 9.51 -8.74 7.75
N TYR A 4 8.94 -9.21 8.87
CA TYR A 4 7.65 -8.72 9.37
C TYR A 4 7.63 -7.21 9.63
N PRO A 5 8.52 -6.63 10.48
CA PRO A 5 8.49 -5.20 10.73
C PRO A 5 8.78 -4.37 9.46
N PHE A 6 9.63 -4.87 8.55
CA PHE A 6 9.87 -4.21 7.26
C PHE A 6 8.60 -4.14 6.41
N PHE A 7 7.92 -5.27 6.16
CA PHE A 7 6.67 -5.27 5.40
C PHE A 7 5.54 -4.50 6.09
N LEU A 8 5.51 -4.50 7.43
CA LEU A 8 4.56 -3.70 8.18
C LEU A 8 4.74 -2.20 7.90
N VAL A 9 5.99 -1.70 7.98
CA VAL A 9 6.29 -0.28 7.72
C VAL A 9 5.95 0.10 6.29
N VAL A 10 6.38 -0.71 5.30
CA VAL A 10 6.09 -0.44 3.88
C VAL A 10 4.59 -0.43 3.62
N ALA A 11 3.85 -1.43 4.10
CA ALA A 11 2.40 -1.50 3.94
C ALA A 11 1.70 -0.31 4.64
N ALA A 12 2.21 0.12 5.80
CA ALA A 12 1.67 1.26 6.53
C ALA A 12 1.83 2.57 5.75
N ILE A 13 3.01 2.79 5.17
CA ILE A 13 3.28 3.94 4.29
C ILE A 13 2.37 3.88 3.06
N ALA A 14 2.28 2.72 2.40
CA ALA A 14 1.44 2.56 1.20
C ALA A 14 -0.04 2.86 1.49
N ALA A 15 -0.59 2.34 2.60
CA ALA A 15 -1.95 2.63 3.00
C ALA A 15 -2.15 4.10 3.38
N ALA A 16 -1.16 4.73 4.02
CA ALA A 16 -1.21 6.16 4.35
C ALA A 16 -1.23 7.03 3.08
N VAL A 17 -0.42 6.69 2.07
CA VAL A 17 -0.44 7.37 0.76
C VAL A 17 -1.80 7.21 0.09
N LEU A 18 -2.37 5.99 0.07
CA LEU A 18 -3.71 5.75 -0.46
C LEU A 18 -4.78 6.57 0.28
N GLY A 19 -4.71 6.59 1.61
CA GLY A 19 -5.61 7.39 2.45
C GLY A 19 -5.48 8.89 2.20
N TYR A 20 -4.25 9.39 2.05
CA TYR A 20 -3.99 10.77 1.70
C TYR A 20 -4.63 11.15 0.36
N PHE A 21 -4.37 10.39 -0.70
CA PHE A 21 -4.94 10.68 -2.02
C PHE A 21 -6.46 10.52 -2.07
N PHE A 22 -7.01 9.59 -1.30
CA PHE A 22 -8.46 9.48 -1.16
C PHE A 22 -9.07 10.74 -0.53
N LEU A 23 -8.53 11.19 0.62
CA LEU A 23 -9.03 12.38 1.31
C LEU A 23 -8.80 13.65 0.49
N TRP A 24 -7.63 13.79 -0.12
CA TRP A 24 -7.33 14.89 -1.03
C TRP A 24 -8.29 14.89 -2.23
N GLY A 25 -8.53 13.72 -2.81
CA GLY A 25 -9.42 13.56 -3.95
C GLY A 25 -10.88 13.89 -3.65
N LEU A 26 -11.33 13.69 -2.41
CA LEU A 26 -12.64 14.16 -1.95
C LEU A 26 -12.68 15.71 -1.88
N SER A 27 -11.55 16.35 -1.56
CA SER A 27 -11.48 17.80 -1.47
C SER A 27 -11.43 18.51 -2.82
N ASP A 28 -10.80 17.90 -3.84
CA ASP A 28 -10.67 18.46 -5.18
C ASP A 28 -11.66 17.89 -6.21
N GLY A 29 -12.47 16.91 -5.81
CA GLY A 29 -13.50 16.28 -6.64
C GLY A 29 -12.99 15.17 -7.58
N SER A 30 -11.69 14.85 -7.56
CA SER A 30 -11.15 13.72 -8.35
C SER A 30 -11.63 12.35 -7.82
N VAL A 31 -11.99 12.27 -6.54
CA VAL A 31 -12.81 11.19 -5.97
C VAL A 31 -14.27 11.67 -5.97
N SER A 32 -15.10 11.06 -6.80
CA SER A 32 -16.50 11.42 -6.99
C SER A 32 -17.40 10.19 -7.01
N SER A 33 -18.72 10.39 -7.12
CA SER A 33 -19.68 9.28 -7.21
C SER A 33 -19.36 8.28 -8.34
N PHE A 34 -18.68 8.71 -9.39
CA PHE A 34 -18.27 7.85 -10.51
C PHE A 34 -17.21 6.80 -10.11
N ASN A 35 -16.30 7.12 -9.18
CA ASN A 35 -15.18 6.24 -8.82
C ASN A 35 -15.06 5.94 -7.31
N ILE A 36 -15.96 6.48 -6.48
CA ILE A 36 -15.93 6.33 -5.02
C ILE A 36 -15.89 4.86 -4.58
N GLY A 37 -16.60 3.97 -5.28
CA GLY A 37 -16.62 2.54 -4.95
C GLY A 37 -15.23 1.89 -5.08
N ILE A 38 -14.48 2.23 -6.13
CA ILE A 38 -13.12 1.73 -6.34
C ILE A 38 -12.19 2.26 -5.26
N TRP A 39 -12.30 3.56 -4.95
CA TRP A 39 -11.51 4.18 -3.90
C TRP A 39 -11.75 3.59 -2.51
N LEU A 40 -13.02 3.37 -2.14
CA LEU A 40 -13.38 2.72 -0.89
C LEU A 40 -12.86 1.28 -0.84
N ALA A 41 -12.91 0.54 -1.95
CA ALA A 41 -12.34 -0.80 -2.02
C ALA A 41 -10.81 -0.79 -1.84
N LEU A 42 -10.10 0.20 -2.41
CA LEU A 42 -8.64 0.34 -2.26
C LEU A 42 -8.26 0.69 -0.82
N VAL A 43 -8.87 1.73 -0.24
CA VAL A 43 -8.57 2.16 1.14
C VAL A 43 -9.00 1.10 2.14
N GLY A 44 -10.20 0.53 1.96
CA GLY A 44 -10.71 -0.56 2.79
C GLY A 44 -9.85 -1.82 2.70
N GLY A 45 -9.46 -2.23 1.49
CA GLY A 45 -8.58 -3.36 1.27
C GLY A 45 -7.19 -3.17 1.89
N ALA A 46 -6.59 -1.99 1.73
CA ALA A 46 -5.32 -1.65 2.37
C ALA A 46 -5.43 -1.67 3.91
N GLY A 47 -6.52 -1.11 4.45
CA GLY A 47 -6.83 -1.16 5.88
C GLY A 47 -7.01 -2.60 6.39
N ALA A 48 -7.71 -3.46 5.64
CA ALA A 48 -7.90 -4.87 5.97
C ALA A 48 -6.58 -5.65 5.96
N ILE A 49 -5.68 -5.38 5.00
CA ILE A 49 -4.34 -5.99 4.95
C ILE A 49 -3.51 -5.60 6.18
N LEU A 50 -3.48 -4.30 6.53
CA LEU A 50 -2.76 -3.83 7.71
C LEU A 50 -3.34 -4.38 9.01
N GLY A 51 -4.65 -4.29 9.17
CA GLY A 51 -5.36 -4.82 10.33
C GLY A 51 -5.17 -6.32 10.49
N GLY A 52 -5.31 -7.07 9.40
CA GLY A 52 -5.10 -8.52 9.35
C GLY A 52 -3.67 -8.92 9.69
N GLY A 53 -2.67 -8.23 9.12
CA GLY A 53 -1.27 -8.44 9.45
C GLY A 53 -0.97 -8.21 10.94
N LEU A 54 -1.42 -7.09 11.49
CA LEU A 54 -1.26 -6.79 12.93
C LEU A 54 -1.98 -7.81 13.82
N TYR A 55 -3.19 -8.22 13.45
CA TYR A 55 -3.97 -9.21 14.19
C TYR A 55 -3.27 -10.58 14.24
N LEU A 56 -2.80 -11.08 13.10
CA LEU A 56 -2.06 -12.35 13.01
C LEU A 56 -0.77 -12.30 13.82
N ALA A 57 -0.04 -11.18 13.76
CA ALA A 57 1.20 -11.01 14.52
C ALA A 57 0.97 -11.04 16.03
N ARG A 58 -0.12 -10.41 16.53
CA ARG A 58 -0.52 -10.46 17.95
C ARG A 58 -0.86 -11.87 18.43
N ARG A 59 -1.25 -12.78 17.53
CA ARG A 59 -1.49 -14.21 17.81
C ARG A 59 -0.25 -15.09 17.64
N GLY A 60 0.94 -14.50 17.49
CA GLY A 60 2.19 -15.24 17.29
C GLY A 60 2.39 -15.79 15.87
N GLN A 61 1.43 -15.57 14.95
CA GLN A 61 1.48 -16.07 13.58
C GLN A 61 2.27 -15.12 12.67
N ARG A 62 3.53 -14.84 13.00
CA ARG A 62 4.37 -13.86 12.27
C ARG A 62 4.58 -14.22 10.80
N GLY A 63 4.64 -15.51 10.45
CA GLY A 63 4.76 -15.94 9.05
C GLY A 63 3.54 -15.53 8.22
N ALA A 64 2.33 -15.89 8.69
CA ALA A 64 1.07 -15.51 8.05
C ALA A 64 0.88 -13.98 8.00
N ALA A 65 1.22 -13.29 9.10
CA ALA A 65 1.20 -11.83 9.14
C ALA A 65 2.09 -11.20 8.06
N THR A 66 3.30 -11.73 7.89
CA THR A 66 4.23 -11.27 6.86
C THR A 66 3.66 -11.51 5.45
N ALA A 67 3.09 -12.69 5.19
CA ALA A 67 2.48 -13.01 3.91
C ALA A 67 1.30 -12.07 3.56
N VAL A 68 0.44 -11.77 4.54
CA VAL A 68 -0.67 -10.83 4.36
C VAL A 68 -0.15 -9.42 4.05
N LEU A 69 0.81 -8.92 4.85
CA LEU A 69 1.39 -7.59 4.62
C LEU A 69 2.12 -7.48 3.27
N ALA A 70 2.72 -8.58 2.79
CA ALA A 70 3.41 -8.64 1.51
C ALA A 70 2.48 -8.30 0.32
N LEU A 71 1.18 -8.57 0.44
CA LEU A 71 0.19 -8.27 -0.61
C LEU A 71 0.14 -6.78 -0.95
N LEU A 72 0.37 -5.90 0.03
CA LEU A 72 0.44 -4.45 -0.18
C LEU A 72 1.88 -3.95 -0.29
N ALA A 73 2.80 -4.52 0.49
CA ALA A 73 4.19 -4.07 0.53
C ALA A 73 4.95 -4.36 -0.77
N LEU A 74 4.77 -5.53 -1.40
CA LEU A 74 5.50 -5.89 -2.61
C LEU A 74 5.14 -4.99 -3.81
N PRO A 75 3.85 -4.72 -4.12
CA PRO A 75 3.50 -3.76 -5.16
C PRO A 75 4.05 -2.35 -4.88
N ALA A 76 4.01 -1.89 -3.62
CA ALA A 76 4.55 -0.59 -3.24
C ALA A 76 6.07 -0.50 -3.44
N ILE A 77 6.81 -1.54 -3.05
CA ILE A 77 8.27 -1.61 -3.28
C ILE A 77 8.55 -1.64 -4.78
N ALA A 78 7.85 -2.47 -5.54
CA ALA A 78 8.02 -2.57 -6.99
C ALA A 78 7.75 -1.22 -7.67
N PHE A 79 6.73 -0.49 -7.25
CA PHE A 79 6.43 0.85 -7.75
C PHE A 79 7.59 1.82 -7.49
N VAL A 80 8.08 1.90 -6.24
CA VAL A 80 9.21 2.78 -5.89
C VAL A 80 10.47 2.41 -6.65
N LEU A 81 10.79 1.12 -6.77
CA LEU A 81 11.94 0.64 -7.53
C LEU A 81 11.80 0.97 -9.02
N PHE A 82 10.61 0.76 -9.60
CA PHE A 82 10.34 1.08 -11.00
C PHE A 82 10.55 2.57 -11.29
N PHE A 83 9.94 3.45 -10.50
CA PHE A 83 10.12 4.90 -10.68
C PHE A 83 11.55 5.35 -10.36
N GLY A 84 12.19 4.75 -9.36
CA GLY A 84 13.60 4.98 -9.08
C GLY A 84 14.49 4.64 -10.28
N LEU A 85 14.25 3.49 -10.92
CA LEU A 85 14.95 3.09 -12.14
C LEU A 85 14.72 4.09 -13.27
N LEU A 86 13.47 4.50 -13.53
CA LEU A 86 13.15 5.48 -14.58
C LEU A 86 13.85 6.82 -14.35
N ILE A 87 13.92 7.29 -13.10
CA ILE A 87 14.60 8.54 -12.73
C ILE A 87 16.10 8.43 -12.97
N LEU A 88 16.71 7.30 -12.59
CA LEU A 88 18.15 7.10 -12.68
C LEU A 88 18.62 6.77 -14.11
N SER A 89 17.83 6.04 -14.89
CA SER A 89 18.24 5.55 -16.20
C SER A 89 17.98 6.55 -17.33
N HIS A 90 17.25 7.64 -17.06
CA HIS A 90 16.86 8.65 -18.05
C HIS A 90 16.44 8.03 -19.40
N PRO A 91 15.47 7.09 -19.41
CA PRO A 91 15.14 6.36 -20.62
C PRO A 91 14.56 7.33 -21.66
N ARG A 92 14.90 7.12 -22.93
CA ARG A 92 14.26 7.84 -24.02
C ARG A 92 12.92 7.14 -24.29
N TRP A 93 11.84 7.90 -24.28
CA TRP A 93 10.46 7.41 -24.41
C TRP A 93 9.99 7.36 -25.87
N ASN A 94 10.95 7.27 -26.81
CA ASN A 94 10.75 7.49 -28.24
C ASN A 94 10.77 6.21 -29.08
#